data_AF-G1X2K7-F1
#
_entry.id   AF-G1X2K7-F1
#
_cell.length_a   1.000
_cell.length_b   1.000
_cell.length_c   1.000
_cell.angle_alpha   90.00
_cell.angle_beta   90.00
_cell.angle_gamma   90.00
#
_symmetry.space_group_name_H-M   'P 1'
#
loop_
_entity.id
_entity.type
_entity.pdbx_description
1 polymer ?
#
loop_
_entity_poly.entity_id
_entity_poly.type
_entity_poly.pdbx_seq_one_letter_code
_entity_poly.pdbx_strand_id
1 'polypeptide(L)'
;MDHTAYQQTDFAAQPIRSLANLNTPSTPQSLSRMTQNDVMSSATAPEQQQEASALPLPPPHLETNPLFRSIAASTSVYPHLHPRPLQDAPVDIKNAIVPVQPQTRFQLNGHEPTKTLDTYGAHTPAVSRPESPFRLATPVDYDGLSWPSTGTRARLDESEEEKAARVKKMAGAIQTLLECIGEDPSREGLLATPERYAKAMLFFTKGYEENLRDVVNNAVFTEDADELVIVKDIEIYSLCEHHLVPFTGKMHIGYIPNNQVIGLSKLARIAEMYSRRLQVQERLTKQVALAISEILKPQGVAVVMESTHMCMVMRGVQKSGAVTTTSCMLGKMRQAAKTREEFLNLIKR
;
A
#
# COMPACT_ATOMS: atom_id res chain seq x y z
N MET A 1 -20.25 -56.57 65.35
CA MET A 1 -19.84 -55.17 65.52
C MET A 1 -18.46 -54.94 64.90
N ASP A 2 -18.30 -54.58 63.61
CA ASP A 2 -19.09 -54.67 62.36
C ASP A 2 -18.39 -53.70 61.36
N HIS A 3 -18.42 -53.85 60.03
CA HIS A 3 -19.01 -54.86 59.14
C HIS A 3 -18.00 -55.35 58.09
N THR A 4 -18.33 -56.44 57.39
CA THR A 4 -17.54 -57.06 56.31
C THR A 4 -17.73 -56.40 54.94
N ALA A 5 -16.69 -56.40 54.10
CA ALA A 5 -16.77 -56.01 52.69
C ALA A 5 -16.96 -57.25 51.76
N TYR A 6 -17.59 -57.06 50.59
CA TYR A 6 -17.67 -58.09 49.53
C TYR A 6 -17.89 -57.45 48.12
N GLN A 7 -17.10 -57.90 47.13
CA GLN A 7 -17.31 -58.04 45.66
C GLN A 7 -18.18 -57.00 44.88
N GLN A 8 -17.66 -56.31 43.83
CA GLN A 8 -17.58 -56.70 42.39
C GLN A 8 -18.95 -56.78 41.65
N THR A 9 -19.13 -56.44 40.35
CA THR A 9 -18.24 -56.13 39.19
C THR A 9 -18.57 -54.70 38.59
N ASP A 10 -18.57 -54.27 37.30
CA ASP A 10 -18.30 -54.86 35.96
C ASP A 10 -18.06 -53.85 34.78
N PHE A 11 -17.72 -54.39 33.59
CA PHE A 11 -17.80 -53.94 32.17
C PHE A 11 -17.59 -52.47 31.66
N ALA A 12 -16.73 -52.39 30.63
CA ALA A 12 -16.72 -51.47 29.46
C ALA A 12 -16.33 -49.96 29.69
N ALA A 13 -15.83 -49.20 28.71
CA ALA A 13 -15.67 -49.41 27.25
C ALA A 13 -14.30 -48.91 26.68
N GLN A 14 -14.09 -49.02 25.36
CA GLN A 14 -12.78 -48.86 24.67
C GLN A 14 -12.50 -47.46 24.07
N PRO A 15 -11.23 -47.05 23.89
CA PRO A 15 -10.80 -45.90 23.08
C PRO A 15 -10.25 -46.30 21.67
N ILE A 16 -10.86 -45.81 20.60
CA ILE A 16 -10.57 -46.09 19.18
C ILE A 16 -10.98 -44.82 18.37
N ARG A 17 -10.25 -44.26 17.37
CA ARG A 17 -9.07 -44.68 16.58
C ARG A 17 -8.34 -43.47 15.94
N SER A 18 -7.00 -43.52 15.85
CA SER A 18 -6.13 -43.05 14.74
C SER A 18 -4.66 -43.23 15.17
N LEU A 19 -3.66 -43.62 14.37
CA LEU A 19 -3.55 -43.85 12.92
C LEU A 19 -3.11 -45.30 12.60
N ALA A 20 -2.72 -45.59 11.35
CA ALA A 20 -2.49 -46.94 10.82
C ALA A 20 -1.07 -47.52 11.00
N ASN A 21 -0.99 -48.84 10.81
CA ASN A 21 0.17 -49.70 11.01
C ASN A 21 1.32 -49.51 9.99
N LEU A 22 2.55 -49.59 10.53
CA LEU A 22 3.66 -50.51 10.21
C LEU A 22 4.19 -50.66 8.77
N ASN A 23 5.51 -50.50 8.61
CA ASN A 23 6.43 -51.66 8.53
C ASN A 23 7.91 -51.24 8.67
N THR A 24 8.70 -52.05 9.40
CA THR A 24 10.17 -52.09 9.35
C THR A 24 10.61 -53.47 8.82
N PRO A 25 11.91 -53.69 8.52
CA PRO A 25 12.73 -54.38 9.52
C PRO A 25 14.24 -54.03 9.55
N SER A 26 14.94 -54.64 10.51
CA SER A 26 16.40 -54.91 10.58
C SER A 26 17.41 -53.75 10.74
N THR A 27 18.07 -53.78 11.91
CA THR A 27 19.31 -53.13 12.37
C THR A 27 20.56 -54.00 12.11
N PRO A 28 21.80 -53.69 12.58
CA PRO A 28 22.49 -52.39 12.84
C PRO A 28 23.95 -52.32 12.28
N GLN A 29 24.64 -51.17 12.39
CA GLN A 29 26.11 -51.15 12.68
C GLN A 29 26.68 -49.78 13.15
N SER A 30 27.81 -49.84 13.87
CA SER A 30 28.82 -48.81 14.25
C SER A 30 28.50 -47.30 14.15
N LEU A 31 28.54 -46.51 15.23
CA LEU A 31 29.73 -46.05 16.00
C LEU A 31 30.73 -45.15 15.23
N SER A 32 30.72 -43.83 15.52
CA SER A 32 31.87 -43.07 16.09
C SER A 32 31.58 -41.56 16.23
N ARG A 33 32.37 -40.88 17.08
CA ARG A 33 32.44 -39.40 17.25
C ARG A 33 33.88 -38.94 17.02
N MET A 34 34.07 -37.80 16.37
CA MET A 34 35.25 -36.90 16.46
C MET A 34 34.82 -35.55 15.84
N THR A 35 34.74 -34.44 16.59
CA THR A 35 35.81 -33.46 16.96
C THR A 35 36.51 -32.81 15.76
N GLN A 36 36.36 -31.52 15.43
CA GLN A 36 36.71 -30.23 16.13
C GLN A 36 38.09 -29.69 15.67
N ASN A 37 38.28 -28.35 15.68
CA ASN A 37 39.54 -27.58 15.47
C ASN A 37 40.08 -27.54 14.00
N ASP A 38 40.82 -26.52 13.51
CA ASP A 38 41.08 -25.13 13.99
C ASP A 38 41.71 -24.18 12.92
N VAL A 39 41.43 -22.87 13.04
CA VAL A 39 42.35 -21.68 12.99
C VAL A 39 43.30 -21.38 11.78
N MET A 40 43.12 -20.18 11.20
CA MET A 40 44.09 -19.26 10.50
C MET A 40 44.90 -19.76 9.26
N SER A 41 45.21 -18.92 8.25
CA SER A 41 46.11 -17.77 8.35
C SER A 41 46.19 -16.88 7.08
N SER A 42 46.71 -15.65 7.26
CA SER A 42 47.43 -14.77 6.31
C SER A 42 46.73 -14.25 5.04
N ALA A 43 47.01 -12.98 4.73
CA ALA A 43 46.60 -12.27 3.51
C ALA A 43 47.84 -11.84 2.69
N THR A 44 47.67 -11.65 1.38
CA THR A 44 48.53 -10.78 0.56
C THR A 44 47.81 -10.29 -0.70
N ALA A 45 48.08 -9.02 -1.04
CA ALA A 45 47.80 -8.34 -2.31
C ALA A 45 48.75 -7.10 -2.33
N PRO A 46 48.96 -6.39 -3.47
CA PRO A 46 48.36 -6.55 -4.80
C PRO A 46 49.42 -6.77 -5.90
N GLU A 47 48.98 -6.85 -7.16
CA GLU A 47 49.83 -6.53 -8.31
C GLU A 47 49.01 -5.80 -9.39
N GLN A 48 49.64 -4.87 -10.12
CA GLN A 48 49.02 -4.07 -11.17
C GLN A 48 49.66 -4.40 -12.53
N GLN A 49 48.85 -4.62 -13.55
CA GLN A 49 49.28 -4.52 -14.95
C GLN A 49 48.27 -3.71 -15.77
N GLN A 50 48.74 -3.14 -16.87
CA GLN A 50 48.07 -2.13 -17.69
C GLN A 50 48.24 -2.53 -19.18
N GLU A 51 47.67 -1.75 -20.11
CA GLU A 51 47.58 -2.01 -21.56
C GLU A 51 46.49 -3.05 -21.95
N ALA A 52 45.80 -2.95 -23.10
CA ALA A 52 45.71 -1.88 -24.11
C ALA A 52 44.27 -1.77 -24.67
N SER A 53 43.96 -0.68 -25.37
CA SER A 53 42.65 -0.46 -26.02
C SER A 53 42.55 -1.14 -27.39
N ALA A 54 41.47 -1.88 -27.64
CA ALA A 54 41.07 -2.33 -28.96
C ALA A 54 39.56 -2.09 -29.19
N LEU A 55 39.19 -1.53 -30.34
CA LEU A 55 37.80 -1.36 -30.76
C LEU A 55 37.32 -2.62 -31.51
N PRO A 56 36.09 -3.10 -31.31
CA PRO A 56 35.55 -4.23 -32.06
C PRO A 56 35.21 -3.84 -33.52
N LEU A 57 35.49 -4.76 -34.44
CA LEU A 57 35.17 -4.63 -35.87
C LEU A 57 33.66 -4.91 -36.12
N PRO A 58 33.07 -4.33 -37.19
CA PRO A 58 31.69 -4.62 -37.57
C PRO A 58 31.53 -6.05 -38.14
N PRO A 59 30.36 -6.70 -37.96
CA PRO A 59 30.07 -8.00 -38.54
C PRO A 59 29.89 -7.94 -40.08
N PRO A 60 30.14 -9.04 -40.81
CA PRO A 60 30.15 -9.05 -42.27
C PRO A 60 28.75 -9.05 -42.90
N HIS A 61 28.69 -8.63 -44.16
CA HIS A 61 27.50 -8.76 -45.02
C HIS A 61 27.15 -10.23 -45.28
N LEU A 62 25.86 -10.52 -45.42
CA LEU A 62 25.34 -11.80 -45.93
C LEU A 62 24.59 -11.54 -47.24
N GLU A 63 25.03 -12.20 -48.31
CA GLU A 63 24.41 -12.10 -49.64
C GLU A 63 23.26 -13.11 -49.81
N THR A 64 22.20 -12.63 -50.46
CA THR A 64 21.27 -13.36 -51.35
C THR A 64 20.79 -14.78 -51.01
N ASN A 65 19.46 -14.95 -50.96
CA ASN A 65 18.80 -16.17 -51.43
C ASN A 65 17.62 -15.78 -52.37
N PRO A 66 17.60 -16.20 -53.65
CA PRO A 66 16.79 -15.53 -54.68
C PRO A 66 15.41 -16.15 -54.91
N LEU A 67 14.40 -15.71 -54.14
CA LEU A 67 12.98 -15.96 -54.44
C LEU A 67 12.16 -14.66 -54.41
N PHE A 68 12.13 -13.96 -55.55
CA PHE A 68 10.97 -13.29 -56.19
C PHE A 68 11.48 -12.30 -57.23
N ARG A 69 11.56 -12.72 -58.51
CA ARG A 69 11.83 -11.82 -59.64
C ARG A 69 10.52 -11.50 -60.35
N SER A 70 10.16 -10.22 -60.35
CA SER A 70 9.44 -9.52 -61.43
C SER A 70 8.31 -10.27 -62.16
N ILE A 71 7.06 -9.90 -61.84
CA ILE A 71 6.10 -9.55 -62.90
C ILE A 71 5.81 -8.05 -62.76
N ALA A 72 6.22 -7.28 -63.76
CA ALA A 72 5.95 -5.85 -63.84
C ALA A 72 4.92 -5.59 -64.95
N ALA A 73 3.77 -5.02 -64.58
CA ALA A 73 2.76 -4.53 -65.51
C ALA A 73 2.21 -3.20 -64.98
N SER A 74 2.55 -2.11 -65.67
CA SER A 74 2.24 -0.73 -65.29
C SER A 74 0.74 -0.45 -65.16
N THR A 75 0.31 0.30 -64.13
CA THR A 75 -0.17 1.69 -64.34
C THR A 75 -0.47 2.48 -63.04
N SER A 76 0.18 3.64 -62.95
CA SER A 76 -0.37 4.96 -62.51
C SER A 76 -0.87 5.24 -61.07
N VAL A 77 -0.52 6.46 -60.62
CA VAL A 77 -1.07 7.29 -59.51
C VAL A 77 -0.94 6.79 -58.06
N TYR A 78 0.08 7.32 -57.37
CA TYR A 78 -0.01 7.76 -55.97
C TYR A 78 0.41 9.24 -55.89
N PRO A 79 -0.38 10.15 -55.30
CA PRO A 79 0.00 11.56 -55.15
C PRO A 79 0.88 11.78 -53.91
N HIS A 80 1.93 12.59 -54.03
CA HIS A 80 2.76 13.01 -52.91
C HIS A 80 1.99 13.93 -51.94
N LEU A 81 1.96 13.59 -50.65
CA LEU A 81 1.50 14.49 -49.60
C LEU A 81 2.65 15.40 -49.16
N HIS A 82 2.70 16.61 -49.72
CA HIS A 82 3.48 17.72 -49.15
C HIS A 82 2.78 18.27 -47.89
N PRO A 83 3.53 18.81 -46.90
CA PRO A 83 2.94 19.47 -45.74
C PRO A 83 2.16 20.72 -46.16
N ARG A 84 0.96 20.91 -45.60
CA ARG A 84 0.20 22.15 -45.78
C ARG A 84 0.80 23.29 -44.96
N PRO A 85 0.82 24.54 -45.46
CA PRO A 85 1.00 25.70 -44.60
C PRO A 85 -0.21 25.86 -43.67
N LEU A 86 0.03 26.41 -42.48
CA LEU A 86 -1.03 26.95 -41.62
C LEU A 86 -1.68 28.16 -42.30
N GLN A 87 -2.97 28.35 -42.09
CA GLN A 87 -3.75 29.42 -42.70
C GLN A 87 -4.71 29.99 -41.64
N ASP A 88 -4.49 31.23 -41.25
CA ASP A 88 -5.18 31.85 -40.11
C ASP A 88 -6.67 32.08 -40.40
N ALA A 89 -7.51 31.70 -39.44
CA ALA A 89 -8.94 31.97 -39.44
C ALA A 89 -9.31 32.86 -38.23
N PRO A 90 -9.98 34.00 -38.41
CA PRO A 90 -10.29 34.92 -37.32
C PRO A 90 -11.43 34.38 -36.43
N VAL A 91 -11.26 34.49 -35.12
CA VAL A 91 -12.29 34.18 -34.11
C VAL A 91 -13.01 35.47 -33.72
N ASP A 92 -14.32 35.55 -33.94
CA ASP A 92 -15.10 36.78 -33.65
C ASP A 92 -15.42 36.92 -32.16
N ILE A 93 -14.67 37.75 -31.45
CA ILE A 93 -14.87 38.02 -30.01
C ILE A 93 -15.77 39.25 -29.86
N LYS A 94 -17.09 39.03 -29.85
CA LYS A 94 -18.10 40.06 -29.52
C LYS A 94 -19.13 39.53 -28.52
N ASN A 95 -18.88 39.78 -27.23
CA ASN A 95 -19.83 40.14 -26.17
C ASN A 95 -19.31 39.75 -24.78
N ALA A 96 -18.60 40.66 -24.09
CA ALA A 96 -18.46 40.71 -22.62
C ALA A 96 -17.56 41.88 -22.15
N ILE A 97 -17.90 43.14 -22.48
CA ILE A 97 -17.24 44.32 -21.88
C ILE A 97 -18.32 45.16 -21.20
N VAL A 98 -18.23 45.26 -19.86
CA VAL A 98 -19.09 46.10 -19.03
C VAL A 98 -18.30 47.34 -18.62
N PRO A 99 -18.75 48.57 -18.93
CA PRO A 99 -18.01 49.78 -18.62
C PRO A 99 -18.14 50.19 -17.14
N VAL A 100 -17.01 50.57 -16.53
CA VAL A 100 -16.98 51.17 -15.18
C VAL A 100 -17.01 52.70 -15.32
N GLN A 101 -17.95 53.37 -14.66
CA GLN A 101 -18.00 54.84 -14.61
C GLN A 101 -17.15 55.41 -13.47
N PRO A 102 -16.44 56.53 -13.67
CA PRO A 102 -15.71 57.23 -12.62
C PRO A 102 -16.53 58.36 -11.99
N GLN A 103 -16.72 58.37 -10.67
CA GLN A 103 -17.24 59.56 -9.96
C GLN A 103 -16.54 59.89 -8.64
N THR A 104 -15.93 61.07 -8.64
CA THR A 104 -15.77 62.02 -7.50
C THR A 104 -14.89 61.67 -6.29
N ARG A 105 -14.27 62.72 -5.77
CA ARG A 105 -13.28 62.77 -4.68
C ARG A 105 -13.81 63.73 -3.62
N PHE A 106 -13.96 63.32 -2.36
CA PHE A 106 -14.20 64.27 -1.26
C PHE A 106 -13.48 63.91 0.05
N GLN A 107 -12.76 64.94 0.53
CA GLN A 107 -12.24 65.30 1.86
C GLN A 107 -11.96 64.26 2.97
N LEU A 108 -10.85 64.54 3.67
CA LEU A 108 -10.45 63.97 4.96
C LEU A 108 -11.14 64.72 6.11
N ASN A 109 -11.43 64.00 7.19
CA ASN A 109 -11.36 64.50 8.57
C ASN A 109 -11.17 63.29 9.51
N GLY A 110 -10.39 63.43 10.57
CA GLY A 110 -9.97 62.30 11.42
C GLY A 110 -10.30 62.49 12.90
N HIS A 111 -10.43 61.37 13.61
CA HIS A 111 -10.31 61.25 15.06
C HIS A 111 -9.83 59.83 15.43
N GLU A 112 -9.08 59.74 16.52
CA GLU A 112 -8.50 58.53 17.13
C GLU A 112 -8.52 58.75 18.68
N PRO A 113 -8.20 57.76 19.54
CA PRO A 113 -8.17 56.30 19.35
C PRO A 113 -8.81 55.49 20.51
N THR A 114 -9.35 54.29 20.25
CA THR A 114 -9.57 53.31 21.35
C THR A 114 -9.50 51.83 20.94
N LYS A 115 -8.34 51.23 21.24
CA LYS A 115 -8.11 49.85 21.76
C LYS A 115 -8.81 48.63 21.12
N THR A 116 -7.99 47.88 20.37
CA THR A 116 -7.80 46.41 20.46
C THR A 116 -8.99 45.46 20.26
N LEU A 117 -9.03 44.77 19.11
CA LEU A 117 -8.92 43.30 19.03
C LEU A 117 -8.66 42.82 17.58
N ASP A 118 -8.29 41.56 17.45
CA ASP A 118 -7.68 40.92 16.27
C ASP A 118 -8.44 41.08 14.93
N THR A 119 -7.70 41.37 13.83
CA THR A 119 -8.06 40.93 12.47
C THR A 119 -6.94 41.16 11.45
N TYR A 120 -6.24 40.09 11.04
CA TYR A 120 -5.44 40.06 9.79
C TYR A 120 -5.97 38.96 8.86
N GLY A 121 -7.22 39.12 8.44
CA GLY A 121 -7.91 38.25 7.49
C GLY A 121 -7.46 38.51 6.04
N ALA A 122 -6.28 38.03 5.66
CA ALA A 122 -5.83 38.06 4.28
C ALA A 122 -6.64 37.06 3.42
N HIS A 123 -7.69 37.54 2.76
CA HIS A 123 -8.58 36.74 1.92
C HIS A 123 -7.93 36.31 0.59
N THR A 124 -7.04 35.33 0.66
CA THR A 124 -6.64 34.54 -0.52
C THR A 124 -7.88 33.78 -1.05
N PRO A 125 -8.20 33.82 -2.36
CA PRO A 125 -9.30 33.03 -2.91
C PRO A 125 -9.01 31.53 -2.81
N ALA A 126 -9.50 30.90 -1.75
CA ALA A 126 -9.36 29.47 -1.55
C ALA A 126 -10.25 28.73 -2.55
N VAL A 127 -9.66 28.24 -3.64
CA VAL A 127 -10.29 27.22 -4.49
C VAL A 127 -10.61 26.04 -3.58
N SER A 128 -11.90 25.79 -3.37
CA SER A 128 -12.41 24.84 -2.39
C SER A 128 -12.07 23.41 -2.81
N ARG A 129 -10.91 22.93 -2.37
CA ARG A 129 -10.61 21.49 -2.36
C ARG A 129 -11.79 20.77 -1.69
N PRO A 130 -12.38 19.73 -2.29
CA PRO A 130 -13.48 19.01 -1.67
C PRO A 130 -13.06 18.51 -0.29
N GLU A 131 -13.94 18.65 0.69
CA GLU A 131 -13.59 18.30 2.07
C GLU A 131 -13.25 16.82 2.19
N SER A 132 -12.14 16.56 2.89
CA SER A 132 -11.64 15.22 3.15
C SER A 132 -12.62 14.48 4.09
N PRO A 133 -13.27 13.38 3.67
CA PRO A 133 -14.27 12.67 4.49
C PRO A 133 -13.66 12.11 5.78
N PHE A 134 -12.33 11.96 5.83
CA PHE A 134 -11.52 11.53 6.98
C PHE A 134 -11.43 12.57 8.13
N ARG A 135 -12.36 13.53 8.20
CA ARG A 135 -12.40 14.62 9.20
C ARG A 135 -13.58 14.59 10.18
N LEU A 136 -14.77 14.12 9.76
CA LEU A 136 -16.03 14.41 10.49
C LEU A 136 -16.91 13.19 10.85
N ALA A 137 -16.71 12.03 10.21
CA ALA A 137 -17.50 10.82 10.48
C ALA A 137 -16.83 9.89 11.52
N THR A 138 -17.60 8.94 12.05
CA THR A 138 -17.02 7.75 12.70
C THR A 138 -16.12 7.02 11.69
N PRO A 139 -14.97 6.48 12.12
CA PRO A 139 -14.11 5.64 11.28
C PRO A 139 -14.84 4.48 10.59
N VAL A 140 -15.84 3.90 11.25
CA VAL A 140 -16.63 2.78 10.74
C VAL A 140 -18.07 3.22 10.43
N ASP A 141 -18.59 2.78 9.29
CA ASP A 141 -20.00 2.93 8.88
C ASP A 141 -20.88 1.89 9.63
N TYR A 142 -22.20 2.06 9.59
CA TYR A 142 -23.13 1.13 10.26
C TYR A 142 -22.98 -0.34 9.82
N ASP A 143 -22.63 -0.59 8.55
CA ASP A 143 -22.40 -1.94 8.01
C ASP A 143 -21.06 -2.57 8.43
N GLY A 144 -20.12 -1.80 8.98
CA GLY A 144 -18.78 -2.27 9.37
C GLY A 144 -17.68 -1.98 8.33
N LEU A 145 -18.03 -1.45 7.15
CA LEU A 145 -17.03 -0.91 6.24
C LEU A 145 -16.43 0.36 6.85
N SER A 146 -15.12 0.54 6.72
CA SER A 146 -14.43 1.74 7.21
C SER A 146 -13.91 2.57 6.05
N TRP A 147 -14.41 3.80 5.93
CA TRP A 147 -14.19 4.70 4.80
C TRP A 147 -14.13 3.98 3.43
N PRO A 148 -15.23 3.35 2.99
CA PRO A 148 -15.30 2.68 1.70
C PRO A 148 -15.07 3.65 0.52
N SER A 149 -14.61 3.11 -0.61
CA SER A 149 -14.58 3.86 -1.87
C SER A 149 -16.00 3.98 -2.46
N THR A 150 -16.23 4.97 -3.33
CA THR A 150 -17.55 5.19 -3.98
C THR A 150 -18.11 3.94 -4.67
N GLY A 151 -17.23 3.08 -5.21
CA GLY A 151 -17.63 1.83 -5.86
C GLY A 151 -17.72 0.62 -4.92
N THR A 152 -17.23 0.69 -3.69
CA THR A 152 -17.04 -0.49 -2.80
C THR A 152 -18.30 -1.34 -2.67
N ARG A 153 -19.45 -0.73 -2.34
CA ARG A 153 -20.69 -1.47 -2.08
C ARG A 153 -21.17 -2.22 -3.33
N ALA A 154 -21.23 -1.53 -4.48
CA ALA A 154 -21.51 -2.18 -5.76
C ALA A 154 -20.52 -3.30 -6.12
N ARG A 155 -19.22 -3.15 -5.79
CA ARG A 155 -18.19 -4.18 -6.05
C ARG A 155 -18.33 -5.44 -5.18
N LEU A 156 -18.94 -5.34 -3.99
CA LEU A 156 -19.20 -6.47 -3.11
C LEU A 156 -20.35 -7.35 -3.64
N ASP A 157 -21.38 -6.71 -4.20
CA ASP A 157 -22.59 -7.37 -4.71
C ASP A 157 -22.45 -7.92 -6.15
N GLU A 158 -21.31 -7.70 -6.82
CA GLU A 158 -21.04 -8.13 -8.20
C GLU A 158 -21.12 -9.65 -8.41
N SER A 159 -21.66 -10.06 -9.57
CA SER A 159 -21.55 -11.45 -10.05
C SER A 159 -20.13 -11.80 -10.54
N GLU A 160 -19.85 -13.09 -10.74
CA GLU A 160 -18.55 -13.53 -11.29
C GLU A 160 -18.35 -13.07 -12.76
N GLU A 161 -19.45 -12.95 -13.52
CA GLU A 161 -19.44 -12.37 -14.87
C GLU A 161 -19.08 -10.88 -14.83
N GLU A 162 -19.59 -10.12 -13.85
CA GLU A 162 -19.28 -8.70 -13.67
C GLU A 162 -17.82 -8.50 -13.20
N LYS A 163 -17.35 -9.33 -12.27
CA LYS A 163 -15.95 -9.38 -11.84
C LYS A 163 -15.02 -9.67 -13.03
N ALA A 164 -15.35 -10.64 -13.87
CA ALA A 164 -14.61 -10.96 -15.08
C ALA A 164 -14.65 -9.83 -16.12
N ALA A 165 -15.81 -9.20 -16.33
CA ALA A 165 -15.96 -8.03 -17.20
C ALA A 165 -15.12 -6.84 -16.74
N ARG A 166 -15.04 -6.58 -15.43
CA ARG A 166 -14.14 -5.57 -14.85
C ARG A 166 -12.67 -5.90 -15.09
N VAL A 167 -12.25 -7.15 -14.84
CA VAL A 167 -10.86 -7.57 -15.12
C VAL A 167 -10.51 -7.40 -16.60
N LYS A 168 -11.41 -7.78 -17.52
CA LYS A 168 -11.25 -7.58 -18.96
C LYS A 168 -11.14 -6.09 -19.34
N LYS A 169 -11.98 -5.23 -18.74
CA LYS A 169 -11.94 -3.76 -18.94
C LYS A 169 -10.63 -3.15 -18.42
N MET A 170 -10.15 -3.59 -17.26
CA MET A 170 -8.86 -3.16 -16.71
C MET A 170 -7.70 -3.62 -17.59
N ALA A 171 -7.71 -4.88 -18.06
CA ALA A 171 -6.70 -5.40 -18.96
C ALA A 171 -6.63 -4.58 -20.27
N GLY A 172 -7.76 -4.24 -20.89
CA GLY A 172 -7.78 -3.37 -22.07
C GLY A 172 -7.08 -2.02 -21.83
N ALA A 173 -7.31 -1.39 -20.68
CA ALA A 173 -6.64 -0.13 -20.32
C ALA A 173 -5.12 -0.29 -20.10
N ILE A 174 -4.67 -1.44 -19.58
CA ILE A 174 -3.23 -1.73 -19.43
C ILE A 174 -2.58 -2.07 -20.79
N GLN A 175 -3.30 -2.71 -21.71
CA GLN A 175 -2.81 -2.88 -23.08
C GLN A 175 -2.57 -1.52 -23.74
N THR A 176 -3.55 -0.60 -23.69
CA THR A 176 -3.38 0.77 -24.21
C THR A 176 -2.23 1.51 -23.50
N LEU A 177 -1.99 1.26 -22.21
CA LEU A 177 -0.83 1.83 -21.51
C LEU A 177 0.50 1.32 -22.08
N LEU A 178 0.62 0.01 -22.39
CA LEU A 178 1.80 -0.58 -23.02
C LEU A 178 2.05 0.03 -24.42
N GLU A 179 0.99 0.13 -25.23
CA GLU A 179 1.03 0.76 -26.56
C GLU A 179 1.48 2.23 -26.45
N CYS A 180 0.96 3.00 -25.49
CA CYS A 180 1.32 4.40 -25.26
C CYS A 180 2.74 4.63 -24.72
N ILE A 181 3.41 3.62 -24.14
CA ILE A 181 4.85 3.72 -23.77
C ILE A 181 5.79 3.19 -24.86
N GLY A 182 5.26 2.75 -26.01
CA GLY A 182 6.06 2.23 -27.12
C GLY A 182 6.51 0.78 -26.97
N GLU A 183 5.88 0.00 -26.08
CA GLU A 183 6.06 -1.44 -25.97
C GLU A 183 5.18 -2.18 -26.99
N ASP A 184 5.61 -3.37 -27.41
CA ASP A 184 4.81 -4.29 -28.21
C ASP A 184 4.02 -5.25 -27.29
N PRO A 185 2.68 -5.15 -27.19
CA PRO A 185 1.90 -6.05 -26.33
C PRO A 185 1.88 -7.50 -26.80
N SER A 186 2.25 -7.77 -28.07
CA SER A 186 2.21 -9.11 -28.65
C SER A 186 3.44 -9.97 -28.34
N ARG A 187 4.53 -9.37 -27.86
CA ARG A 187 5.73 -10.13 -27.44
C ARG A 187 5.41 -11.03 -26.24
N GLU A 188 6.00 -12.23 -26.26
CA GLU A 188 5.75 -13.34 -25.30
C GLU A 188 5.58 -12.87 -23.84
N GLY A 189 6.54 -12.10 -23.33
CA GLY A 189 6.54 -11.62 -21.94
C GLY A 189 5.38 -10.69 -21.58
N LEU A 190 4.75 -10.02 -22.54
CA LEU A 190 3.66 -9.06 -22.34
C LEU A 190 2.26 -9.60 -22.62
N LEU A 191 2.10 -10.70 -23.38
CA LEU A 191 0.80 -11.27 -23.75
C LEU A 191 -0.20 -11.38 -22.57
N ALA A 192 0.27 -11.81 -21.39
CA ALA A 192 -0.54 -11.92 -20.17
C ALA A 192 -0.33 -10.78 -19.16
N THR A 193 0.54 -9.79 -19.44
CA THR A 193 0.79 -8.64 -18.54
C THR A 193 -0.47 -7.82 -18.26
N PRO A 194 -1.33 -7.48 -19.24
CA PRO A 194 -2.56 -6.73 -18.98
C PRO A 194 -3.47 -7.38 -17.93
N GLU A 195 -3.68 -8.70 -18.02
CA GLU A 195 -4.52 -9.44 -17.06
C GLU A 195 -3.82 -9.61 -15.70
N ARG A 196 -2.51 -9.94 -15.69
CA ARG A 196 -1.72 -10.04 -14.46
C ARG A 196 -1.71 -8.72 -13.68
N TYR A 197 -1.54 -7.59 -14.37
CA TYR A 197 -1.56 -6.26 -13.74
C TYR A 197 -2.96 -5.91 -13.23
N ALA A 198 -4.03 -6.20 -13.99
CA ALA A 198 -5.40 -5.98 -13.54
C ALA A 198 -5.70 -6.73 -12.23
N LYS A 199 -5.34 -8.03 -12.16
CA LYS A 199 -5.49 -8.85 -10.95
C LYS A 199 -4.62 -8.36 -9.80
N ALA A 200 -3.37 -7.95 -10.07
CA ALA A 200 -2.47 -7.39 -9.05
C ALA A 200 -3.00 -6.07 -8.45
N MET A 201 -3.51 -5.16 -9.29
CA MET A 201 -4.08 -3.89 -8.84
C MET A 201 -5.33 -4.11 -7.96
N LEU A 202 -6.18 -5.08 -8.31
CA LEU A 202 -7.31 -5.48 -7.46
C LEU A 202 -6.82 -6.03 -6.11
N PHE A 203 -5.81 -6.90 -6.09
CA PHE A 203 -5.21 -7.39 -4.83
C PHE A 203 -4.59 -6.27 -3.98
N PHE A 204 -3.90 -5.30 -4.60
CA PHE A 204 -3.35 -4.14 -3.90
C PHE A 204 -4.42 -3.17 -3.37
N THR A 205 -5.67 -3.28 -3.82
CA THR A 205 -6.79 -2.42 -3.42
C THR A 205 -7.94 -3.16 -2.72
N LYS A 206 -7.79 -4.47 -2.42
CA LYS A 206 -8.80 -5.32 -1.77
C LYS A 206 -9.28 -4.82 -0.41
N GLY A 207 -8.46 -4.04 0.28
CA GLY A 207 -8.78 -3.48 1.60
C GLY A 207 -9.92 -2.45 1.58
N TYR A 208 -10.38 -2.00 0.41
CA TYR A 208 -11.63 -1.25 0.28
C TYR A 208 -12.88 -2.11 0.49
N GLU A 209 -12.81 -3.42 0.19
CA GLU A 209 -13.93 -4.38 0.32
C GLU A 209 -13.93 -5.11 1.68
N GLU A 210 -12.83 -5.06 2.43
CA GLU A 210 -12.72 -5.70 3.74
C GLU A 210 -13.49 -4.92 4.83
N ASN A 211 -14.31 -5.65 5.59
CA ASN A 211 -15.09 -5.15 6.72
C ASN A 211 -14.29 -5.23 8.02
N LEU A 212 -14.28 -4.16 8.83
CA LEU A 212 -13.47 -4.12 10.05
C LEU A 212 -13.96 -5.12 11.11
N ARG A 213 -15.28 -5.37 11.19
CA ARG A 213 -15.86 -6.31 12.16
C ARG A 213 -15.47 -7.74 11.82
N ASP A 214 -15.48 -8.11 10.54
CA ASP A 214 -15.09 -9.43 10.06
C ASP A 214 -13.57 -9.65 10.15
N VAL A 215 -12.77 -8.59 9.94
CA VAL A 215 -11.33 -8.61 10.21
C VAL A 215 -11.07 -8.95 11.68
N VAL A 216 -11.79 -8.33 12.63
CA VAL A 216 -11.71 -8.62 14.08
C VAL A 216 -12.29 -10.00 14.42
N ASN A 217 -13.38 -10.43 13.79
CA ASN A 217 -14.11 -11.68 14.03
C ASN A 217 -14.24 -12.03 15.53
N ASN A 218 -14.80 -11.11 16.31
CA ASN A 218 -15.04 -11.24 17.76
C ASN A 218 -13.81 -11.62 18.62
N ALA A 219 -12.57 -11.48 18.12
CA ALA A 219 -11.34 -11.77 18.85
C ALA A 219 -10.93 -10.60 19.78
N VAL A 220 -11.90 -10.14 20.58
CA VAL A 220 -11.73 -9.19 21.69
C VAL A 220 -12.07 -9.96 22.96
N PHE A 221 -11.17 -9.92 23.94
CA PHE A 221 -11.23 -10.73 25.15
C PHE A 221 -11.22 -9.81 26.37
N THR A 222 -12.03 -10.16 27.39
CA THR A 222 -11.99 -9.47 28.69
C THR A 222 -10.84 -10.04 29.51
N GLU A 223 -9.83 -9.23 29.77
CA GLU A 223 -8.66 -9.57 30.57
C GLU A 223 -8.38 -8.41 31.54
N ASP A 224 -7.91 -8.72 32.74
CA ASP A 224 -7.55 -7.72 33.77
C ASP A 224 -6.17 -7.13 33.45
N ALA A 225 -6.14 -6.29 32.41
CA ALA A 225 -4.93 -5.68 31.86
C ALA A 225 -5.14 -4.19 31.59
N ASP A 226 -4.36 -3.34 32.27
CA ASP A 226 -4.33 -1.89 32.10
C ASP A 226 -2.93 -1.35 31.70
N GLU A 227 -1.99 -2.27 31.44
CA GLU A 227 -0.60 -1.99 31.03
C GLU A 227 -0.40 -1.85 29.50
N LEU A 228 0.73 -1.30 29.08
CA LEU A 228 1.03 -1.01 27.67
C LEU A 228 1.32 -2.28 26.83
N VAL A 229 0.40 -2.63 25.93
CA VAL A 229 0.57 -3.71 24.94
C VAL A 229 1.13 -3.15 23.63
N ILE A 230 2.16 -3.79 23.07
CA ILE A 230 2.79 -3.39 21.79
C ILE A 230 2.91 -4.57 20.82
N VAL A 231 2.53 -4.35 19.56
CA VAL A 231 2.94 -5.17 18.40
C VAL A 231 3.73 -4.28 17.46
N LYS A 232 5.03 -4.56 17.32
CA LYS A 232 5.97 -3.79 16.49
C LYS A 232 6.43 -4.57 15.27
N ASP A 233 7.09 -3.87 14.33
CA ASP A 233 7.69 -4.44 13.13
C ASP A 233 6.69 -5.14 12.18
N ILE A 234 5.42 -4.69 12.18
CA ILE A 234 4.41 -5.16 11.23
C ILE A 234 4.79 -4.64 9.84
N GLU A 235 5.11 -5.53 8.90
CA GLU A 235 5.42 -5.15 7.53
C GLU A 235 4.19 -4.60 6.79
N ILE A 236 4.35 -3.47 6.11
CA ILE A 236 3.29 -2.76 5.41
C ILE A 236 3.67 -2.53 3.95
N TYR A 237 2.73 -2.86 3.07
CA TYR A 237 2.80 -2.63 1.63
C TYR A 237 1.54 -1.86 1.21
N SER A 238 1.71 -0.68 0.58
CA SER A 238 0.62 0.19 0.15
C SER A 238 0.95 0.94 -1.15
N LEU A 239 -0.04 1.58 -1.76
CA LEU A 239 0.11 2.35 -3.01
C LEU A 239 -0.07 3.85 -2.75
N CYS A 240 0.90 4.67 -3.19
CA CYS A 240 0.81 6.13 -3.13
C CYS A 240 -0.25 6.63 -4.11
N GLU A 241 -1.36 7.20 -3.61
CA GLU A 241 -2.51 7.58 -4.45
C GLU A 241 -2.18 8.60 -5.54
N HIS A 242 -1.17 9.45 -5.31
CA HIS A 242 -0.70 10.46 -6.27
C HIS A 242 0.00 9.86 -7.51
N HIS A 243 0.43 8.59 -7.46
CA HIS A 243 1.32 8.00 -8.47
C HIS A 243 1.00 6.54 -8.84
N LEU A 244 0.14 5.85 -8.07
CA LEU A 244 -0.10 4.40 -8.16
C LEU A 244 1.18 3.55 -8.00
N VAL A 245 2.21 4.12 -7.36
CA VAL A 245 3.53 3.52 -7.11
C VAL A 245 3.64 3.11 -5.64
N PRO A 246 4.24 1.94 -5.30
CA PRO A 246 4.31 1.47 -3.93
C PRO A 246 5.04 2.40 -2.94
N PHE A 247 4.62 2.33 -1.69
CA PHE A 247 5.45 2.64 -0.52
C PHE A 247 5.40 1.47 0.46
N THR A 248 6.56 1.15 1.04
CA THR A 248 6.76 -0.06 1.84
C THR A 248 7.57 0.25 3.10
N GLY A 249 7.28 -0.45 4.19
CA GLY A 249 7.92 -0.16 5.47
C GLY A 249 7.33 -0.95 6.63
N LYS A 250 7.41 -0.37 7.83
CA LYS A 250 6.97 -0.99 9.07
C LYS A 250 5.96 -0.13 9.81
N MET A 251 5.05 -0.77 10.52
CA MET A 251 4.14 -0.14 11.46
C MET A 251 4.29 -0.75 12.86
N HIS A 252 4.22 0.11 13.86
CA HIS A 252 4.42 -0.20 15.26
C HIS A 252 3.19 0.33 16.01
N ILE A 253 2.44 -0.59 16.63
CA ILE A 253 1.13 -0.34 17.21
C ILE A 253 1.20 -0.62 18.71
N GLY A 254 0.85 0.36 19.52
CA GLY A 254 0.71 0.24 20.97
C GLY A 254 -0.68 0.65 21.44
N TYR A 255 -1.21 0.01 22.47
CA TYR A 255 -2.44 0.44 23.12
C TYR A 255 -2.40 0.11 24.62
N ILE A 256 -3.18 0.86 25.39
CA ILE A 256 -3.37 0.64 26.83
C ILE A 256 -4.81 0.14 27.00
N PRO A 257 -5.04 -1.15 27.29
CA PRO A 257 -6.37 -1.73 27.30
C PRO A 257 -7.26 -1.11 28.40
N ASN A 258 -8.57 -1.23 28.24
CA ASN A 258 -9.56 -0.86 29.25
C ASN A 258 -10.40 -2.09 29.57
N ASN A 259 -9.76 -3.07 30.20
CA ASN A 259 -10.28 -4.43 30.47
C ASN A 259 -10.69 -5.21 29.20
N GLN A 260 -10.20 -4.79 28.03
CA GLN A 260 -10.47 -5.40 26.72
C GLN A 260 -9.20 -5.45 25.88
N VAL A 261 -8.70 -6.65 25.63
CA VAL A 261 -7.53 -6.92 24.77
C VAL A 261 -7.97 -7.51 23.43
N ILE A 262 -7.17 -7.30 22.39
CA ILE A 262 -7.39 -7.90 21.06
C ILE A 262 -6.39 -9.02 20.80
N GLY A 263 -6.83 -10.07 20.09
CA GLY A 263 -5.91 -11.09 19.59
C GLY A 263 -4.84 -10.45 18.69
N LEU A 264 -3.56 -10.61 19.03
CA LEU A 264 -2.46 -9.79 18.48
C LEU A 264 -2.39 -9.77 16.94
N SER A 265 -2.70 -10.89 16.29
CA SER A 265 -2.74 -11.01 14.82
C SER A 265 -3.78 -10.10 14.15
N LYS A 266 -4.79 -9.61 14.89
CA LYS A 266 -5.80 -8.68 14.40
C LYS A 266 -5.24 -7.29 14.19
N LEU A 267 -4.27 -6.82 14.99
CA LEU A 267 -3.62 -5.53 14.78
C LEU A 267 -2.91 -5.48 13.42
N ALA A 268 -2.21 -6.55 13.05
CA ALA A 268 -1.59 -6.69 11.74
C ALA A 268 -2.63 -6.73 10.60
N ARG A 269 -3.74 -7.46 10.76
CA ARG A 269 -4.82 -7.49 9.76
C ARG A 269 -5.52 -6.14 9.59
N ILE A 270 -5.75 -5.39 10.66
CA ILE A 270 -6.31 -4.02 10.61
C ILE A 270 -5.34 -3.11 9.85
N ALA A 271 -4.03 -3.23 10.08
CA ALA A 271 -3.03 -2.46 9.34
C ALA A 271 -3.02 -2.81 7.84
N GLU A 272 -3.09 -4.10 7.48
CA GLU A 272 -3.21 -4.53 6.08
C GLU A 272 -4.52 -4.04 5.42
N MET A 273 -5.66 -4.11 6.13
CA MET A 273 -6.97 -3.66 5.64
C MET A 273 -6.96 -2.21 5.14
N TYR A 274 -6.23 -1.33 5.83
CA TYR A 274 -6.03 0.05 5.38
C TYR A 274 -4.87 0.22 4.39
N SER A 275 -3.84 -0.63 4.43
CA SER A 275 -2.68 -0.53 3.52
C SER A 275 -2.99 -1.01 2.10
N ARG A 276 -3.89 -2.01 1.95
CA ARG A 276 -4.38 -2.53 0.66
C ARG A 276 -5.42 -1.59 0.03
N ARG A 277 -5.04 -0.32 -0.10
CA ARG A 277 -5.82 0.80 -0.63
C ARG A 277 -4.88 1.79 -1.32
N LEU A 278 -5.43 2.74 -2.08
CA LEU A 278 -4.68 3.94 -2.48
C LEU A 278 -4.61 4.88 -1.27
N GLN A 279 -3.41 5.35 -0.94
CA GLN A 279 -3.12 5.96 0.35
C GLN A 279 -2.15 7.16 0.33
N VAL A 280 -2.21 7.89 1.43
CA VAL A 280 -1.20 8.82 1.95
C VAL A 280 -0.80 8.32 3.35
N GLN A 281 0.50 8.32 3.69
CA GLN A 281 1.01 7.61 4.87
C GLN A 281 0.42 8.17 6.19
N GLU A 282 0.27 9.48 6.29
CA GLU A 282 -0.36 10.19 7.40
C GLU A 282 -1.82 9.74 7.60
N ARG A 283 -2.53 9.48 6.50
CA ARG A 283 -3.91 8.98 6.53
C ARG A 283 -3.94 7.53 7.00
N LEU A 284 -3.16 6.65 6.38
CA LEU A 284 -3.03 5.23 6.76
C LEU A 284 -2.74 5.08 8.27
N THR A 285 -1.76 5.84 8.78
CA THR A 285 -1.39 5.86 10.20
C THR A 285 -2.54 6.32 11.11
N LYS A 286 -3.28 7.36 10.70
CA LYS A 286 -4.46 7.86 11.43
C LYS A 286 -5.62 6.86 11.40
N GLN A 287 -5.87 6.19 10.28
CA GLN A 287 -6.97 5.24 10.11
C GLN A 287 -6.79 4.02 11.01
N VAL A 288 -5.60 3.42 11.04
CA VAL A 288 -5.29 2.27 11.93
C VAL A 288 -5.48 2.64 13.39
N ALA A 289 -4.94 3.80 13.84
CA ALA A 289 -5.07 4.24 15.22
C ALA A 289 -6.54 4.45 15.64
N LEU A 290 -7.34 5.07 14.76
CA LEU A 290 -8.76 5.31 15.02
C LEU A 290 -9.58 4.02 15.02
N ALA A 291 -9.32 3.08 14.10
CA ALA A 291 -10.00 1.80 14.05
C ALA A 291 -9.82 0.99 15.35
N ILE A 292 -8.57 0.89 15.83
CA ILE A 292 -8.26 0.23 17.11
C ILE A 292 -8.97 0.94 18.27
N SER A 293 -9.00 2.27 18.25
CA SER A 293 -9.69 3.08 19.26
C SER A 293 -11.21 2.89 19.28
N GLU A 294 -11.83 2.58 18.13
CA GLU A 294 -13.27 2.34 18.02
C GLU A 294 -13.66 0.91 18.41
N ILE A 295 -12.85 -0.09 18.02
CA ILE A 295 -13.07 -1.50 18.38
C ILE A 295 -12.93 -1.73 19.89
N LEU A 296 -11.82 -1.28 20.50
CA LEU A 296 -11.42 -1.67 21.86
C LEU A 296 -11.75 -0.64 22.94
N LYS A 297 -12.13 0.58 22.54
CA LYS A 297 -12.31 1.76 23.43
C LYS A 297 -11.21 1.86 24.51
N PRO A 298 -9.92 1.74 24.13
CA PRO A 298 -8.82 1.61 25.06
C PRO A 298 -8.50 2.95 25.72
N GLN A 299 -7.76 2.92 26.83
CA GLN A 299 -7.33 4.14 27.53
C GLN A 299 -6.43 5.02 26.65
N GLY A 300 -5.74 4.43 25.68
CA GLY A 300 -5.01 5.16 24.63
C GLY A 300 -4.52 4.23 23.51
N VAL A 301 -4.19 4.82 22.36
CA VAL A 301 -3.60 4.14 21.18
C VAL A 301 -2.44 4.97 20.65
N ALA A 302 -1.36 4.29 20.26
CA ALA A 302 -0.22 4.85 19.55
C ALA A 302 0.01 4.03 18.28
N VAL A 303 0.16 4.71 17.14
CA VAL A 303 0.63 4.09 15.90
C VAL A 303 1.78 4.93 15.37
N VAL A 304 2.90 4.29 15.07
CA VAL A 304 4.03 4.86 14.32
C VAL A 304 4.19 4.04 13.05
N MET A 305 4.42 4.70 11.92
CA MET A 305 4.75 4.04 10.65
C MET A 305 5.98 4.70 10.04
N GLU A 306 6.95 3.88 9.65
CA GLU A 306 8.17 4.29 8.97
C GLU A 306 8.21 3.62 7.60
N SER A 307 8.36 4.37 6.51
CA SER A 307 8.32 3.77 5.17
C SER A 307 9.13 4.52 4.11
N THR A 308 9.55 3.76 3.11
CA THR A 308 10.26 4.24 1.92
C THR A 308 9.28 4.34 0.75
N HIS A 309 9.25 5.51 0.10
CA HIS A 309 8.31 5.79 -0.99
C HIS A 309 8.99 5.63 -2.34
N MET A 310 8.58 4.62 -3.14
CA MET A 310 9.23 4.40 -4.44
C MET A 310 9.01 5.58 -5.41
N CYS A 311 7.96 6.36 -5.23
CA CYS A 311 7.74 7.61 -5.97
C CYS A 311 8.79 8.71 -5.70
N MET A 312 9.62 8.56 -4.64
CA MET A 312 10.81 9.36 -4.33
C MET A 312 12.15 8.64 -4.59
N VAL A 313 12.16 7.31 -4.69
CA VAL A 313 13.38 6.50 -4.89
C VAL A 313 13.67 6.25 -6.37
N MET A 314 12.75 5.65 -7.12
CA MET A 314 12.97 5.26 -8.52
C MET A 314 12.66 6.39 -9.54
N ARG A 315 12.15 7.54 -9.08
CA ARG A 315 11.84 8.71 -9.90
C ARG A 315 11.89 10.00 -9.09
N GLY A 316 11.75 11.15 -9.77
CA GLY A 316 11.64 12.46 -9.13
C GLY A 316 12.95 12.84 -8.44
N VAL A 317 12.92 12.97 -7.11
CA VAL A 317 14.10 13.40 -6.31
C VAL A 317 15.18 12.33 -6.17
N GLN A 318 14.88 11.05 -6.43
CA GLN A 318 15.80 9.90 -6.41
C GLN A 318 16.65 9.84 -5.12
N LYS A 319 15.99 9.67 -3.97
CA LYS A 319 16.63 9.60 -2.64
C LYS A 319 16.38 8.24 -2.00
N SER A 320 17.25 7.27 -2.34
CA SER A 320 17.18 5.88 -1.86
C SER A 320 17.23 5.71 -0.35
N GLY A 321 17.96 6.57 0.37
CA GLY A 321 18.02 6.58 1.84
C GLY A 321 16.94 7.40 2.55
N ALA A 322 15.92 7.92 1.85
CA ALA A 322 14.88 8.72 2.46
C ALA A 322 13.77 7.84 3.06
N VAL A 323 13.62 7.89 4.38
CA VAL A 323 12.53 7.27 5.15
C VAL A 323 11.57 8.35 5.64
N THR A 324 10.26 8.10 5.52
CA THR A 324 9.21 8.95 6.06
C THR A 324 8.61 8.31 7.30
N THR A 325 8.75 8.97 8.46
CA THR A 325 8.15 8.55 9.73
C THR A 325 6.92 9.39 10.04
N THR A 326 5.81 8.73 10.32
CA THR A 326 4.51 9.33 10.67
C THR A 326 3.99 8.71 11.96
N SER A 327 3.17 9.45 12.71
CA SER A 327 2.56 8.90 13.94
C SER A 327 1.16 9.43 14.21
N CYS A 328 0.37 8.64 14.94
CA CYS A 328 -0.93 9.04 15.48
C CYS A 328 -1.04 8.58 16.93
N MET A 329 -1.33 9.52 17.83
CA MET A 329 -1.48 9.28 19.28
C MET A 329 -2.89 9.65 19.72
N LEU A 330 -3.53 8.79 20.52
CA LEU A 330 -4.91 8.91 21.01
C LEU A 330 -4.98 8.60 22.52
N GLY A 331 -5.99 9.14 23.22
CA GLY A 331 -6.19 8.93 24.66
C GLY A 331 -4.95 9.28 25.51
N LYS A 332 -4.63 8.42 26.49
CA LYS A 332 -3.43 8.51 27.34
C LYS A 332 -2.13 8.72 26.53
N MET A 333 -1.97 8.08 25.37
CA MET A 333 -0.76 8.23 24.54
C MET A 333 -0.58 9.65 23.98
N ARG A 334 -1.67 10.40 23.82
CA ARG A 334 -1.62 11.84 23.48
C ARG A 334 -1.39 12.70 24.73
N GLN A 335 -2.15 12.42 25.79
CA GLN A 335 -2.23 13.26 26.99
C GLN A 335 -0.99 13.16 27.89
N ALA A 336 -0.47 11.96 28.13
CA ALA A 336 0.66 11.70 29.01
C ALA A 336 1.98 11.61 28.22
N ALA A 337 2.93 12.50 28.51
CA ALA A 337 4.23 12.53 27.84
C ALA A 337 5.06 11.27 28.13
N LYS A 338 5.21 10.89 29.41
CA LYS A 338 5.98 9.70 29.84
C LYS A 338 5.53 8.42 29.15
N THR A 339 4.21 8.18 29.08
CA THR A 339 3.60 6.99 28.44
C THR A 339 3.86 6.94 26.92
N ARG A 340 3.94 8.11 26.28
CA ARG A 340 4.35 8.22 24.87
C ARG A 340 5.84 7.98 24.69
N GLU A 341 6.67 8.52 25.57
CA GLU A 341 8.13 8.33 25.57
C GLU A 341 8.50 6.86 25.78
N GLU A 342 7.82 6.18 26.70
CA GLU A 342 7.91 4.74 26.94
C GLU A 342 7.66 3.93 25.66
N PHE A 343 6.50 4.11 25.02
CA PHE A 343 6.19 3.48 23.73
C PHE A 343 7.26 3.79 22.67
N LEU A 344 7.64 5.06 22.50
CA LEU A 344 8.65 5.50 21.53
C LEU A 344 10.06 4.96 21.83
N ASN A 345 10.34 4.52 23.05
CA ASN A 345 11.59 3.87 23.43
C ASN A 345 11.53 2.34 23.25
N LEU A 346 10.38 1.71 23.48
CA LEU A 346 10.18 0.26 23.30
C LEU A 346 10.17 -0.17 21.82
N ILE A 347 9.73 0.71 20.90
CA ILE A 347 9.77 0.45 19.45
C ILE A 347 11.14 0.72 18.81
N LYS A 348 12.09 1.33 19.53
CA LYS A 348 13.48 1.61 19.06
C LYS A 348 14.49 0.53 19.48
N ARG A 349 14.11 -0.32 20.42
CA ARG A 349 14.83 -1.56 20.77
C ARG A 349 14.45 -2.68 19.81
#